data_AF-A0AAW2YIP8-F1
#
_entry.id   AF-A0AAW2YIP8-F1
#
_cell.length_a   1.000
_cell.length_b   1.000
_cell.length_c   1.000
_cell.angle_alpha   90.00
_cell.angle_beta   90.00
_cell.angle_gamma   90.00
#
_symmetry.space_group_name_H-M   'P 1'
#
loop_
_entity.id
_entity.type
_entity.pdbx_description
1 polymer ?
#
loop_
_entity_poly.entity_id
_entity_poly.type
_entity_poly.pdbx_seq_one_letter_code
_entity_poly.pdbx_strand_id
1 'polypeptide(L)'
;MTYESLSDLVEEHCSRIGFLIANVDSQTLTNHIQQIASSTFINVAGHQKLCTVSDRTTVLDSLDMGVLLPIVKSNHVGPLSSNTNISLSLPQDYSGYNLSTSAIPWPLFDEFISIKDPSEIQWVEHCNKPHIASLRILLRGTVAQCQASRQFVLSASSKDIGFFLASALLDTMSDLASKRSQVPTSQEFDDATCQMMRCLFGFLFTLLGSGATPLSMAWQLVMKNPQLEVPPSGDHWWLYSSIIRLFPYTGWSCRYLHQNVYSLIAKTMRKVVTDPVTEPLRKQLTVINEKVEKNYLERRNAELKFLRVAIQVIQFLDQNKKSSNSMLVDKDYKEITSRLSTLVPHQNDKKKKTGYDIVVEYVLLQSKGSKISDKLYDRVLVVSHNIIAKRSAIYKDHKKKIAKAIKSQKNCSKIALDIINKANEISDKWSGTSPRVQNLNLLQKVSKDEVDDSCKALIGDAEVSRSPWLVSDAQVEEDHSNVEALVQFVLNNTSISKEMQVKTVAVQKQVGWIAELKEHPNSKNAVALAERIKSLNVENVAELMKINKPYLDVLLGVVGDEHVLDKLKTMIEVLIKGWRDTNSAEVEAKNVLK
;
A
#
# COMPACT_ATOMS: atom_id res chain seq x y z
N MET A 1 9.16 35.98 18.03
CA MET A 1 10.59 36.15 17.69
C MET A 1 10.87 37.64 17.67
N THR A 2 11.99 38.06 18.25
CA THR A 2 12.65 39.40 18.15
C THR A 2 13.94 39.24 17.32
N TYR A 3 14.56 40.34 16.89
CA TYR A 3 15.88 40.25 16.22
C TYR A 3 16.98 39.70 17.14
N GLU A 4 16.94 40.02 18.43
CA GLU A 4 17.85 39.46 19.44
C GLU A 4 17.72 37.92 19.48
N SER A 5 16.50 37.40 19.66
CA SER A 5 16.27 35.94 19.63
C SER A 5 16.58 35.30 18.27
N LEU A 6 16.58 36.08 17.18
CA LEU A 6 17.02 35.61 15.87
C LEU A 6 18.55 35.53 15.79
N SER A 7 19.27 36.54 16.33
CA SER A 7 20.73 36.55 16.45
C SER A 7 21.21 35.34 17.24
N ASP A 8 20.65 35.13 18.43
CA ASP A 8 21.01 34.00 19.30
C ASP A 8 20.83 32.66 18.57
N LEU A 9 19.69 32.49 17.89
CA LEU A 9 19.36 31.27 17.16
C LEU A 9 20.34 31.01 16.01
N VAL A 10 20.74 32.05 15.27
CA VAL A 10 21.63 31.88 14.11
C VAL A 10 23.08 31.75 14.52
N GLU A 11 23.50 32.39 15.62
CA GLU A 11 24.81 32.19 16.24
C GLU A 11 24.94 30.76 16.79
N GLU A 12 23.89 30.22 17.42
CA GLU A 12 23.91 28.84 17.94
C GLU A 12 23.94 27.79 16.82
N HIS A 13 23.18 27.98 15.75
CA HIS A 13 22.93 26.91 14.77
C HIS A 13 23.59 27.09 13.40
N CYS A 14 24.14 28.26 13.09
CA CYS A 14 24.84 28.54 11.83
C CYS A 14 26.28 29.03 12.05
N SER A 15 26.89 28.72 13.20
CA SER A 15 28.18 29.26 13.65
C SER A 15 29.37 29.00 12.72
N ARG A 16 29.37 27.90 11.95
CA ARG A 16 30.55 27.47 11.18
C ARG A 16 30.74 28.24 9.88
N ILE A 17 29.65 28.58 9.19
CA ILE A 17 29.69 29.29 7.90
C ILE A 17 28.79 30.53 7.92
N GLY A 18 27.64 30.49 8.60
CA GLY A 18 26.69 31.60 8.66
C GLY A 18 25.62 31.50 7.57
N PHE A 19 25.57 32.51 6.69
CA PHE A 19 24.55 32.67 5.66
C PHE A 19 25.16 32.78 4.28
N LEU A 20 24.57 32.09 3.31
CA LEU A 20 24.86 32.32 1.89
C LEU A 20 23.95 33.42 1.37
N ILE A 21 24.52 34.46 0.77
CA ILE A 21 23.76 35.61 0.28
C ILE A 21 23.43 35.42 -1.20
N ALA A 22 22.13 35.39 -1.53
CA ALA A 22 21.65 35.26 -2.90
C ALA A 22 20.92 36.54 -3.34
N ASN A 23 21.46 37.22 -4.34
CA ASN A 23 20.87 38.40 -4.96
C ASN A 23 19.64 38.00 -5.78
N VAL A 24 18.58 38.80 -5.69
CA VAL A 24 17.31 38.58 -6.39
C VAL A 24 17.12 39.63 -7.47
N ASP A 25 16.80 39.18 -8.68
CA ASP A 25 16.43 40.09 -9.76
C ASP A 25 15.04 40.69 -9.50
N SER A 26 14.97 42.02 -9.49
CA SER A 26 13.76 42.75 -9.04
C SER A 26 12.60 42.59 -10.01
N GLN A 27 12.88 42.52 -11.32
CA GLN A 27 11.85 42.35 -12.34
C GLN A 27 11.28 40.93 -12.30
N THR A 28 12.17 39.94 -12.25
CA THR A 28 11.80 38.51 -12.17
C THR A 28 11.04 38.21 -10.88
N LEU A 29 11.46 38.78 -9.75
CA LEU A 29 10.73 38.69 -8.48
C LEU A 29 9.30 39.22 -8.60
N THR A 30 9.12 40.39 -9.20
CA THR A 30 7.79 40.99 -9.38
C THR A 30 6.90 40.12 -10.26
N ASN A 31 7.44 39.57 -11.35
CA ASN A 31 6.73 38.63 -12.23
C ASN A 31 6.35 37.34 -11.47
N HIS A 32 7.27 36.76 -10.70
CA HIS A 32 7.01 35.58 -9.90
C HIS A 32 5.96 35.83 -8.81
N ILE A 33 5.99 37.00 -8.16
CA ILE A 33 4.96 37.37 -7.17
C ILE A 33 3.58 37.49 -7.82
N GLN A 34 3.48 38.07 -9.02
CA GLN A 34 2.23 38.08 -9.78
C GLN A 34 1.73 36.66 -10.08
N GLN A 35 2.63 35.75 -10.46
CA GLN A 35 2.29 34.35 -10.73
C GLN A 35 1.85 33.58 -9.47
N ILE A 36 2.46 33.89 -8.32
CA ILE A 36 2.04 33.36 -7.01
C ILE A 36 0.63 33.87 -6.68
N ALA A 37 0.37 35.16 -6.92
CA ALA A 37 -0.95 35.76 -6.70
C ALA A 37 -2.03 35.11 -7.58
N SER A 38 -1.69 34.72 -8.81
CA SER A 38 -2.58 34.00 -9.72
C SER A 38 -2.58 32.47 -9.57
N SER A 39 -1.82 31.91 -8.61
CA SER A 39 -1.68 30.46 -8.40
C SER A 39 -1.19 29.68 -9.63
N THR A 40 -0.35 30.31 -10.46
CA THR A 40 0.23 29.71 -11.68
C THR A 40 1.73 29.49 -11.58
N PHE A 41 2.35 29.92 -10.47
CA PHE A 41 3.80 29.88 -10.29
C PHE A 41 4.41 28.51 -10.59
N ILE A 42 3.76 27.43 -10.15
CA ILE A 42 4.32 26.09 -10.34
C ILE A 42 4.46 25.66 -11.81
N ASN A 43 3.58 26.16 -12.70
CA ASN A 43 3.59 25.84 -14.13
C ASN A 43 4.77 26.47 -14.87
N VAL A 44 5.33 27.54 -14.29
CA VAL A 44 6.43 28.33 -14.85
C VAL A 44 7.71 28.18 -14.04
N ALA A 45 7.62 27.61 -12.84
CA ALA A 45 8.74 27.30 -11.98
C ALA A 45 9.73 26.37 -12.71
N GLY A 46 11.01 26.75 -12.70
CA GLY A 46 12.08 26.05 -13.43
C GLY A 46 12.41 26.59 -14.82
N HIS A 47 11.66 27.58 -15.34
CA HIS A 47 11.94 28.19 -16.65
C HIS A 47 12.66 29.55 -16.59
N GLN A 48 12.71 30.21 -15.43
CA GLN A 48 13.32 31.53 -15.24
C GLN A 48 14.19 31.54 -13.98
N LYS A 49 15.44 32.00 -14.12
CA LYS A 49 16.38 32.14 -13.01
C LYS A 49 16.01 33.36 -12.17
N LEU A 50 15.75 33.16 -10.88
CA LEU A 50 15.34 34.19 -9.93
C LEU A 50 16.51 34.75 -9.12
N CYS A 51 17.42 33.87 -8.70
CA CYS A 51 18.50 34.21 -7.76
C CYS A 51 19.88 33.91 -8.34
N THR A 52 20.87 34.70 -7.90
CA THR A 52 22.30 34.50 -8.15
C THR A 52 23.06 34.63 -6.84
N VAL A 53 24.13 33.86 -6.65
CA VAL A 53 24.98 34.02 -5.47
C VAL A 53 25.67 35.38 -5.54
N SER A 54 25.68 36.14 -4.45
CA SER A 54 26.34 37.44 -4.42
C SER A 54 27.85 37.30 -4.69
N ASP A 55 28.33 38.00 -5.72
CA ASP A 55 29.75 38.02 -6.08
C ASP A 55 30.59 38.89 -5.13
N ARG A 56 29.93 39.78 -4.36
CA ARG A 56 30.61 40.67 -3.41
C ARG A 56 30.78 40.04 -2.04
N THR A 57 29.69 39.50 -1.52
CA THR A 57 29.66 38.89 -0.18
C THR A 57 28.91 37.58 -0.33
N THR A 58 29.63 36.53 -0.73
CA THR A 58 29.04 35.21 -0.92
C THR A 58 28.51 34.67 0.40
N VAL A 59 29.31 34.78 1.46
CA VAL A 59 28.96 34.33 2.81
C VAL A 59 29.07 35.50 3.79
N LEU A 60 28.17 35.52 4.76
CA LEU A 60 28.20 36.40 5.92
C LEU A 60 28.09 35.54 7.18
N ASP A 61 28.94 35.75 8.19
CA ASP A 61 28.85 34.96 9.41
C ASP A 61 27.59 35.28 10.24
N SER A 62 27.28 34.43 11.22
CA SER A 62 26.06 34.57 12.02
C SER A 62 25.99 35.85 12.86
N LEU A 63 27.14 36.31 13.37
CA LEU A 63 27.21 37.48 14.24
C LEU A 63 26.96 38.75 13.42
N ASP A 64 27.68 38.90 12.32
CA ASP A 64 27.50 40.00 11.38
C ASP A 64 26.06 40.03 10.87
N MET A 65 25.48 38.87 10.59
CA MET A 65 24.10 38.77 10.15
C MET A 65 23.10 39.21 11.23
N GLY A 66 23.31 38.79 12.48
CA GLY A 66 22.50 39.16 13.63
C GLY A 66 22.49 40.68 13.89
N VAL A 67 23.63 41.33 13.68
CA VAL A 67 23.79 42.79 13.82
C VAL A 67 23.24 43.54 12.60
N LEU A 68 23.46 43.05 11.39
CA LEU A 68 23.10 43.77 10.16
C LEU A 68 21.59 43.78 9.90
N LEU A 69 20.89 42.67 10.15
CA LEU A 69 19.45 42.54 9.89
C LEU A 69 18.59 43.66 10.54
N PRO A 70 18.76 43.98 11.84
CA PRO A 70 18.07 45.11 12.47
C PRO A 70 18.38 46.46 11.82
N ILE A 71 19.67 46.70 11.51
CA ILE A 71 20.18 48.00 11.05
C ILE A 71 19.67 48.28 9.63
N VAL A 72 19.76 47.29 8.74
CA VAL A 72 19.42 47.48 7.33
C VAL A 72 17.92 47.57 7.09
N LYS A 73 17.09 47.03 7.99
CA LYS A 73 15.64 47.04 7.85
C LYS A 73 15.05 48.44 7.69
N SER A 74 15.51 49.42 8.47
CA SER A 74 14.94 50.78 8.43
C SER A 74 15.21 51.51 7.11
N ASN A 75 16.25 51.09 6.38
CA ASN A 75 16.74 51.73 5.17
C ASN A 75 16.57 50.83 3.93
N HIS A 76 15.96 49.65 4.05
CA HIS A 76 15.78 48.74 2.91
C HIS A 76 14.61 49.20 2.04
N VAL A 77 14.92 49.64 0.82
CA VAL A 77 13.94 50.16 -0.16
C VAL A 77 13.74 49.24 -1.37
N GLY A 78 14.34 48.05 -1.32
CA GLY A 78 14.29 47.06 -2.39
C GLY A 78 13.00 46.24 -2.37
N PRO A 79 12.75 45.41 -3.41
CA PRO A 79 11.48 44.70 -3.57
C PRO A 79 11.18 43.67 -2.46
N LEU A 80 12.20 43.15 -1.77
CA LEU A 80 12.03 42.28 -0.60
C LEU A 80 11.92 43.04 0.74
N SER A 81 11.88 44.37 0.71
CA SER A 81 11.69 45.15 1.93
C SER A 81 10.34 44.84 2.55
N SER A 82 10.32 44.47 3.83
CA SER A 82 9.09 44.05 4.50
C SER A 82 8.66 45.04 5.56
N ASN A 83 7.33 45.23 5.68
CA ASN A 83 6.73 45.99 6.78
C ASN A 83 6.58 45.17 8.07
N THR A 84 6.98 43.90 8.06
CA THR A 84 6.97 43.03 9.24
C THR A 84 7.91 43.54 10.32
N ASN A 85 7.69 43.13 11.57
CA ASN A 85 8.63 43.43 12.66
C ASN A 85 10.00 42.78 12.43
N ILE A 86 10.06 41.65 11.73
CA ILE A 86 11.29 40.91 11.42
C ILE A 86 11.19 40.37 10.00
N SER A 87 12.25 40.55 9.22
CA SER A 87 12.37 40.01 7.87
C SER A 87 13.76 39.44 7.62
N LEU A 88 13.85 38.40 6.80
CA LEU A 88 15.10 37.84 6.29
C LEU A 88 15.33 38.34 4.86
N SER A 89 15.75 39.59 4.75
CA SER A 89 16.13 40.21 3.49
C SER A 89 17.21 41.27 3.74
N LEU A 90 18.09 41.42 2.76
CA LEU A 90 19.16 42.42 2.78
C LEU A 90 19.04 43.34 1.56
N PRO A 91 19.36 44.64 1.67
CA PRO A 91 19.56 45.48 0.49
C PRO A 91 20.82 45.05 -0.26
N GLN A 92 20.79 45.18 -1.58
CA GLN A 92 21.98 45.01 -2.44
C GLN A 92 22.12 46.26 -3.33
N ASP A 93 23.38 46.57 -3.67
CA ASP A 93 23.87 47.70 -4.47
C ASP A 93 24.38 48.96 -3.72
N TYR A 94 25.36 49.62 -4.36
CA TYR A 94 26.49 50.37 -3.80
C TYR A 94 26.44 51.89 -4.03
N SER A 95 25.45 52.42 -4.75
CA SER A 95 25.34 53.86 -4.95
C SER A 95 24.27 54.42 -4.03
N GLY A 96 24.59 55.45 -3.25
CA GLY A 96 23.74 56.10 -2.24
C GLY A 96 22.43 56.71 -2.74
N TYR A 97 21.91 56.24 -3.88
CA TYR A 97 20.69 56.70 -4.54
C TYR A 97 19.79 55.56 -5.07
N ASN A 98 20.25 54.30 -5.18
CA ASN A 98 19.44 53.18 -5.67
C ASN A 98 19.60 51.90 -4.80
N LEU A 99 18.89 51.87 -3.67
CA LEU A 99 18.70 50.68 -2.81
C LEU A 99 17.65 49.71 -3.39
N SER A 100 17.53 49.65 -4.72
CA SER A 100 16.40 49.05 -5.42
C SER A 100 16.50 47.53 -5.57
N THR A 101 17.62 46.90 -5.18
CA THR A 101 17.79 45.45 -5.26
C THR A 101 17.81 44.80 -3.88
N SER A 102 17.58 43.49 -3.83
CA SER A 102 17.49 42.75 -2.57
C SER A 102 18.20 41.41 -2.66
N ALA A 103 18.64 40.91 -1.52
CA ALA A 103 19.14 39.55 -1.36
C ALA A 103 18.33 38.76 -0.34
N ILE A 104 18.28 37.44 -0.57
CA ILE A 104 17.81 36.45 0.37
C ILE A 104 19.03 35.84 1.06
N PRO A 105 19.14 35.94 2.38
CA PRO A 105 20.15 35.22 3.15
C PRO A 105 19.67 33.78 3.45
N TRP A 106 20.39 32.80 2.93
CA TRP A 106 20.11 31.38 3.19
C TRP A 106 20.89 30.89 4.40
N PRO A 107 20.22 30.42 5.47
CA PRO A 107 20.90 29.90 6.66
C PRO A 107 21.67 28.63 6.33
N LEU A 108 22.94 28.58 6.72
CA LEU A 108 23.80 27.42 6.54
C LEU A 108 23.96 26.68 7.88
N PHE A 109 22.95 25.88 8.22
CA PHE A 109 22.91 25.18 9.50
C PHE A 109 24.04 24.17 9.69
N ASP A 110 24.74 24.27 10.82
CA ASP A 110 25.89 23.42 11.17
C ASP A 110 25.54 21.94 11.24
N GLU A 111 24.30 21.63 11.61
CA GLU A 111 23.80 20.26 11.66
C GLU A 111 23.77 19.61 10.27
N PHE A 112 23.44 20.37 9.22
CA PHE A 112 23.38 19.83 7.85
C PHE A 112 24.77 19.62 7.26
N ILE A 113 25.73 20.48 7.62
CA ILE A 113 27.15 20.28 7.27
C ILE A 113 27.65 18.93 7.79
N SER A 114 27.21 18.58 9.00
CA SER A 114 27.69 17.44 9.78
C SER A 114 27.06 16.11 9.36
N ILE A 115 25.97 16.12 8.59
CA ILE A 115 25.35 14.90 8.06
C ILE A 115 26.32 14.20 7.11
N LYS A 116 26.66 12.95 7.42
CA LYS A 116 27.49 12.10 6.54
C LYS A 116 26.66 11.29 5.54
N ASP A 117 25.47 10.85 5.95
CA ASP A 117 24.54 10.12 5.09
C ASP A 117 23.13 10.73 5.19
N PRO A 118 22.62 11.39 4.13
CA PRO A 118 21.29 12.00 4.13
C PRO A 118 20.16 10.97 4.05
N SER A 119 20.48 9.70 3.79
CA SER A 119 19.48 8.65 3.58
C SER A 119 18.82 8.15 4.86
N GLU A 120 19.47 8.39 6.00
CA GLU A 120 19.00 8.04 7.35
C GLU A 120 18.20 9.16 8.01
N ILE A 121 18.18 10.35 7.39
CA ILE A 121 17.53 11.53 7.95
C ILE A 121 16.02 11.49 7.67
N GLN A 122 15.23 11.61 8.72
CA GLN A 122 13.79 11.79 8.64
C GLN A 122 13.46 13.27 8.39
N TRP A 123 13.54 13.69 7.13
CA TRP A 123 13.38 15.10 6.71
C TRP A 123 12.07 15.74 7.15
N VAL A 124 10.97 14.98 7.17
CA VAL A 124 9.64 15.45 7.62
C VAL A 124 9.64 15.76 9.13
N GLU A 125 10.38 15.00 9.93
CA GLU A 125 10.52 15.29 11.37
C GLU A 125 11.50 16.43 11.60
N HIS A 126 12.62 16.44 10.88
CA HIS A 126 13.63 17.50 10.95
C HIS A 126 13.06 18.88 10.60
N CYS A 127 12.05 18.96 9.73
CA CYS A 127 11.44 20.25 9.40
C CYS A 127 10.71 20.91 10.57
N ASN A 128 10.40 20.16 11.64
CA ASN A 128 9.73 20.67 12.84
C ASN A 128 10.70 21.09 13.95
N LYS A 129 12.02 20.91 13.75
CA LYS A 129 13.00 21.45 14.71
C LYS A 129 12.81 22.97 14.84
N PRO A 130 12.75 23.53 16.07
CA PRO A 130 12.32 24.92 16.28
C PRO A 130 13.09 25.95 15.47
N HIS A 131 14.42 25.83 15.38
CA HIS A 131 15.28 26.77 14.69
C HIS A 131 15.12 26.71 13.16
N ILE A 132 15.07 25.51 12.56
CA ILE A 132 14.77 25.33 11.13
C ILE A 132 13.37 25.85 10.80
N ALA A 133 12.36 25.46 11.59
CA ALA A 133 10.98 25.86 11.37
C ALA A 133 10.81 27.38 11.44
N SER A 134 11.46 28.03 12.41
CA SER A 134 11.38 29.47 12.60
C SER A 134 11.94 30.25 11.41
N LEU A 135 13.15 29.92 10.93
CA LEU A 135 13.75 30.61 9.77
C LEU A 135 12.94 30.37 8.49
N ARG A 136 12.42 29.15 8.29
CA ARG A 136 11.54 28.84 7.17
C ARG A 136 10.25 29.68 7.20
N ILE A 137 9.59 29.76 8.35
CA ILE A 137 8.36 30.57 8.52
C ILE A 137 8.68 32.05 8.28
N LEU A 138 9.81 32.53 8.78
CA LEU A 138 10.25 33.91 8.62
C LEU A 138 10.54 34.26 7.15
N LEU A 139 11.21 33.39 6.40
CA LEU A 139 11.43 33.58 4.95
C LEU A 139 10.11 33.61 4.18
N ARG A 140 9.17 32.71 4.49
CA ARG A 140 7.82 32.72 3.87
C ARG A 140 7.07 34.01 4.19
N GLY A 141 7.15 34.47 5.44
CA GLY A 141 6.58 35.75 5.87
C GLY A 141 7.22 36.95 5.17
N THR A 142 8.54 36.91 4.97
CA THR A 142 9.29 37.96 4.26
C THR A 142 8.80 38.11 2.84
N VAL A 143 8.66 37.00 2.09
CA VAL A 143 8.13 37.02 0.71
C VAL A 143 6.66 37.44 0.68
N ALA A 144 5.83 36.91 1.58
CA ALA A 144 4.41 37.23 1.63
C ALA A 144 4.14 38.72 1.89
N GLN A 145 5.00 39.37 2.69
CA GLN A 145 4.80 40.74 3.18
C GLN A 145 5.89 41.71 2.66
N CYS A 146 6.54 41.40 1.55
CA CYS A 146 7.51 42.29 0.93
C CYS A 146 6.83 43.39 0.13
N GLN A 147 7.58 44.45 -0.22
CA GLN A 147 7.10 45.57 -1.01
C GLN A 147 6.46 45.12 -2.33
N ALA A 148 7.08 44.18 -3.03
CA ALA A 148 6.57 43.66 -4.29
C ALA A 148 5.25 42.87 -4.14
N SER A 149 4.95 42.31 -2.96
CA SER A 149 3.74 41.52 -2.71
C SER A 149 2.58 42.28 -2.06
N ARG A 150 2.79 43.53 -1.59
CA ARG A 150 1.79 44.28 -0.80
C ARG A 150 0.42 44.38 -1.46
N GLN A 151 0.38 44.49 -2.79
CA GLN A 151 -0.87 44.62 -3.54
C GLN A 151 -1.65 43.31 -3.71
N PHE A 152 -1.05 42.15 -3.42
CA PHE A 152 -1.63 40.83 -3.72
C PHE A 152 -2.15 40.06 -2.50
N VAL A 153 -1.99 40.60 -1.28
CA VAL A 153 -2.47 39.99 -0.02
C VAL A 153 -2.11 38.49 0.08
N LEU A 154 -0.83 38.18 -0.09
CA LEU A 154 -0.36 36.79 -0.10
C LEU A 154 -0.33 36.20 1.32
N SER A 155 -0.76 34.95 1.47
CA SER A 155 -0.57 34.19 2.71
C SER A 155 0.79 33.52 2.75
N ALA A 156 1.54 33.69 3.85
CA ALA A 156 2.80 32.97 4.09
C ALA A 156 2.62 31.44 4.09
N SER A 157 1.40 30.93 4.35
CA SER A 157 1.10 29.49 4.28
C SER A 157 0.88 28.97 2.85
N SER A 158 0.81 29.83 1.83
CA SER A 158 0.59 29.45 0.43
C SER A 158 1.67 28.48 -0.05
N LYS A 159 1.26 27.39 -0.72
CA LYS A 159 2.19 26.41 -1.32
C LYS A 159 3.08 27.06 -2.38
N ASP A 160 2.57 28.02 -3.14
CA ASP A 160 3.33 28.70 -4.18
C ASP A 160 4.50 29.52 -3.63
N ILE A 161 4.35 30.13 -2.45
CA ILE A 161 5.50 30.75 -1.76
C ILE A 161 6.55 29.70 -1.38
N GLY A 162 6.10 28.50 -0.99
CA GLY A 162 7.00 27.38 -0.73
C GLY A 162 7.78 26.96 -1.98
N PHE A 163 7.10 26.82 -3.13
CA PHE A 163 7.74 26.50 -4.40
C PHE A 163 8.65 27.63 -4.90
N PHE A 164 8.27 28.88 -4.67
CA PHE A 164 9.10 30.04 -4.95
C PHE A 164 10.43 29.98 -4.19
N LEU A 165 10.38 29.73 -2.88
CA LEU A 165 11.60 29.56 -2.07
C LEU A 165 12.41 28.34 -2.51
N ALA A 166 11.77 27.24 -2.90
CA ALA A 166 12.45 26.07 -3.44
C ALA A 166 13.16 26.39 -4.78
N SER A 167 12.51 27.15 -5.68
CA SER A 167 13.11 27.61 -6.94
C SER A 167 14.30 28.53 -6.68
N ALA A 168 14.13 29.51 -5.78
CA ALA A 168 15.20 30.44 -5.37
C ALA A 168 16.42 29.70 -4.78
N LEU A 169 16.18 28.68 -3.94
CA LEU A 169 17.23 27.82 -3.39
C LEU A 169 17.95 27.03 -4.50
N LEU A 170 17.20 26.42 -5.42
CA LEU A 170 17.79 25.64 -6.51
C LEU A 170 18.55 26.51 -7.51
N ASP A 171 18.11 27.74 -7.77
CA ASP A 171 18.86 28.71 -8.56
C ASP A 171 20.16 29.10 -7.87
N THR A 172 20.12 29.33 -6.56
CA THR A 172 21.30 29.61 -5.74
C THR A 172 22.28 28.44 -5.77
N MET A 173 21.80 27.21 -5.61
CA MET A 173 22.61 25.98 -5.71
C MET A 173 23.19 25.80 -7.12
N SER A 174 22.41 26.10 -8.17
CA SER A 174 22.86 25.99 -9.55
C SER A 174 23.95 27.00 -9.88
N ASP A 175 23.84 28.21 -9.36
CA ASP A 175 24.84 29.27 -9.52
C ASP A 175 26.12 28.98 -8.71
N LEU A 176 25.97 28.41 -7.51
CA LEU A 176 27.11 27.93 -6.72
C LEU A 176 27.84 26.77 -7.43
N ALA A 177 27.08 25.84 -8.01
CA ALA A 177 27.63 24.72 -8.77
C ALA A 177 28.34 25.17 -10.05
N SER A 178 27.82 26.17 -10.77
CA SER A 178 28.43 26.68 -12.02
C SER A 178 29.77 27.39 -11.80
N LYS A 179 30.07 27.80 -10.56
CA LYS A 179 31.39 28.33 -10.16
C LYS A 179 32.46 27.23 -10.07
N ARG A 180 32.09 25.95 -10.17
CA ARG A 180 33.04 24.82 -10.27
C ARG A 180 33.16 24.30 -11.70
N SER A 181 34.35 23.86 -12.05
CA SER A 181 34.62 23.19 -13.33
C SER A 181 34.18 21.72 -13.36
N GLN A 182 34.15 21.05 -12.20
CA GLN A 182 33.85 19.63 -12.07
C GLN A 182 33.03 19.31 -10.81
N VAL A 183 32.31 18.19 -10.87
CA VAL A 183 31.60 17.61 -9.72
C VAL A 183 32.61 17.18 -8.67
N PRO A 184 32.42 17.52 -7.37
CA PRO A 184 33.31 17.12 -6.29
C PRO A 184 33.46 15.60 -6.17
N THR A 185 34.67 15.17 -5.87
CA THR A 185 34.99 13.78 -5.54
C THR A 185 34.73 13.48 -4.07
N SER A 186 34.68 12.21 -3.68
CA SER A 186 34.47 11.82 -2.27
C SER A 186 35.58 12.29 -1.32
N GLN A 187 36.76 12.65 -1.83
CA GLN A 187 37.86 13.22 -1.04
C GLN A 187 37.64 14.70 -0.70
N GLU A 188 36.79 15.38 -1.47
CA GLU A 188 36.43 16.79 -1.28
C GLU A 188 35.17 16.95 -0.42
N PHE A 189 34.81 15.93 0.37
CA PHE A 189 33.61 15.94 1.19
C PHE A 189 33.54 17.16 2.12
N ASP A 190 34.67 17.56 2.71
CA ASP A 190 34.74 18.69 3.63
C ASP A 190 35.10 20.02 2.93
N ASP A 191 35.05 20.09 1.60
CA ASP A 191 35.21 21.35 0.87
C ASP A 191 34.06 22.34 1.18
N ALA A 192 34.38 23.64 1.19
CA ALA A 192 33.44 24.70 1.54
C ALA A 192 32.20 24.70 0.64
N THR A 193 32.36 24.48 -0.68
CA THR A 193 31.21 24.38 -1.59
C THR A 193 30.32 23.19 -1.25
N CYS A 194 30.91 22.03 -0.94
CA CYS A 194 30.15 20.85 -0.54
C CYS A 194 29.40 21.08 0.78
N GLN A 195 30.03 21.72 1.76
CA GLN A 195 29.38 22.09 3.03
C GLN A 195 28.18 23.01 2.80
N MET A 196 28.35 24.06 1.97
CA MET A 196 27.25 24.97 1.60
C MET A 196 26.13 24.23 0.85
N MET A 197 26.46 23.38 -0.13
CA MET A 197 25.48 22.58 -0.85
C MET A 197 24.69 21.65 0.08
N ARG A 198 25.33 21.00 1.07
CA ARG A 198 24.65 20.18 2.08
C ARG A 198 23.66 21.00 2.90
N CYS A 199 24.05 22.19 3.34
CA CYS A 199 23.16 23.11 4.04
C CYS A 199 21.95 23.51 3.21
N LEU A 200 22.19 23.94 1.97
CA LEU A 200 21.14 24.36 1.06
C LEU A 200 20.18 23.20 0.74
N PHE A 201 20.69 21.98 0.54
CA PHE A 201 19.87 20.78 0.36
C PHE A 201 19.09 20.40 1.63
N GLY A 202 19.71 20.46 2.81
CA GLY A 202 19.02 20.21 4.07
C GLY A 202 17.88 21.20 4.30
N PHE A 203 18.12 22.47 3.98
CA PHE A 203 17.09 23.50 4.03
C PHE A 203 16.00 23.28 2.98
N LEU A 204 16.36 22.90 1.75
CA LEU A 204 15.41 22.51 0.71
C LEU A 204 14.55 21.32 1.15
N PHE A 205 15.13 20.22 1.63
CA PHE A 205 14.38 19.03 2.02
C PHE A 205 13.46 19.29 3.21
N THR A 206 13.89 20.08 4.19
CA THR A 206 13.01 20.50 5.29
C THR A 206 11.93 21.48 4.83
N LEU A 207 12.19 22.35 3.85
CA LEU A 207 11.16 23.17 3.20
C LEU A 207 10.13 22.30 2.48
N LEU A 208 10.58 21.33 1.67
CA LEU A 208 9.71 20.42 0.93
C LEU A 208 8.90 19.48 1.83
N GLY A 209 9.48 19.05 2.95
CA GLY A 209 8.85 18.19 3.94
C GLY A 209 7.89 18.90 4.90
N SER A 210 7.82 20.23 4.86
CA SER A 210 7.04 21.03 5.81
C SER A 210 5.55 21.14 5.46
N GLY A 211 4.74 21.39 6.50
CA GLY A 211 3.29 21.57 6.40
C GLY A 211 2.51 20.31 6.81
N ALA A 212 1.18 20.45 6.96
CA ALA A 212 0.29 19.31 7.27
C ALA A 212 0.30 18.25 6.16
N THR A 213 0.48 18.70 4.91
CA THR A 213 0.86 17.85 3.78
C THR A 213 2.20 18.37 3.26
N PRO A 214 3.22 17.51 3.07
CA PRO A 214 4.47 17.93 2.48
C PRO A 214 4.26 18.69 1.18
N LEU A 215 5.04 19.75 0.98
CA LEU A 215 5.00 20.55 -0.25
C LEU A 215 5.37 19.70 -1.47
N SER A 216 6.36 18.82 -1.33
CA SER A 216 6.74 17.84 -2.35
C SER A 216 7.40 16.65 -1.69
N MET A 217 7.30 15.48 -2.33
CA MET A 217 7.96 14.25 -1.91
C MET A 217 9.37 14.09 -2.48
N ALA A 218 9.92 15.12 -3.17
CA ALA A 218 11.21 14.99 -3.85
C ALA A 218 12.41 14.69 -2.91
N TRP A 219 12.30 15.00 -1.61
CA TRP A 219 13.27 14.58 -0.59
C TRP A 219 13.38 13.05 -0.45
N GLN A 220 12.36 12.29 -0.86
CA GLN A 220 12.41 10.82 -0.85
C GLN A 220 13.49 10.28 -1.79
N LEU A 221 13.91 11.04 -2.82
CA LEU A 221 14.95 10.61 -3.76
C LEU A 221 16.26 10.22 -3.07
N VAL A 222 16.59 10.81 -1.92
CA VAL A 222 17.87 10.58 -1.24
C VAL A 222 17.77 9.58 -0.09
N MET A 223 16.57 9.08 0.20
CA MET A 223 16.31 8.20 1.33
C MET A 223 16.62 6.73 1.05
N LYS A 224 16.83 5.98 2.12
CA LYS A 224 16.94 4.52 2.06
C LYS A 224 15.56 3.87 2.01
N ASN A 225 15.31 3.08 0.95
CA ASN A 225 14.05 2.34 0.73
C ASN A 225 12.75 3.18 0.88
N PRO A 226 12.65 4.36 0.25
CA PRO A 226 11.47 5.21 0.36
C PRO A 226 10.25 4.59 -0.35
N GLN A 227 9.07 4.94 0.14
CA GLN A 227 7.82 4.76 -0.58
C GLN A 227 7.65 5.89 -1.59
N LEU A 228 8.37 5.81 -2.72
CA LEU A 228 8.42 6.92 -3.70
C LEU A 228 7.04 7.32 -4.20
N GLU A 229 6.71 8.59 -4.15
CA GLU A 229 5.51 9.12 -4.80
C GLU A 229 5.84 9.70 -6.17
N VAL A 230 4.96 9.44 -7.15
CA VAL A 230 5.07 10.05 -8.48
C VAL A 230 4.55 11.48 -8.36
N PRO A 231 5.23 12.48 -8.95
CA PRO A 231 4.76 13.86 -8.93
C PRO A 231 3.31 13.98 -9.43
N PRO A 232 2.49 14.87 -8.85
CA PRO A 232 1.06 14.93 -9.16
C PRO A 232 0.77 15.48 -10.56
N SER A 233 1.65 16.33 -11.11
CA SER A 233 1.58 16.83 -12.48
C SER A 233 2.96 16.91 -13.14
N GLY A 234 2.95 17.12 -14.46
CA GLY A 234 4.14 17.35 -15.27
C GLY A 234 4.99 18.54 -14.78
N ASP A 235 4.34 19.53 -14.18
CA ASP A 235 4.95 20.80 -13.77
C ASP A 235 5.82 20.69 -12.52
N HIS A 236 5.80 19.55 -11.82
CA HIS A 236 6.66 19.34 -10.64
C HIS A 236 8.02 18.72 -10.98
N TRP A 237 8.23 18.26 -12.22
CA TRP A 237 9.44 17.50 -12.58
C TRP A 237 10.72 18.35 -12.58
N TRP A 238 10.64 19.68 -12.72
CA TRP A 238 11.81 20.56 -12.63
C TRP A 238 12.53 20.42 -11.29
N LEU A 239 11.78 20.20 -10.20
CA LEU A 239 12.32 20.03 -8.85
C LEU A 239 13.14 18.74 -8.75
N TYR A 240 12.60 17.63 -9.27
CA TYR A 240 13.27 16.33 -9.27
C TYR A 240 14.52 16.37 -10.15
N SER A 241 14.40 16.92 -11.36
CA SER A 241 15.52 17.11 -12.30
C SER A 241 16.63 17.96 -11.68
N SER A 242 16.28 19.07 -11.03
CA SER A 242 17.26 19.96 -10.38
C SER A 242 17.97 19.27 -9.21
N ILE A 243 17.23 18.53 -8.38
CA ILE A 243 17.82 17.74 -7.29
C ILE A 243 18.81 16.72 -7.87
N ILE A 244 18.42 15.94 -8.87
CA ILE A 244 19.28 14.92 -9.49
C ILE A 244 20.58 15.55 -10.03
N ARG A 245 20.47 16.71 -10.70
CA ARG A 245 21.62 17.40 -11.29
C ARG A 245 22.56 18.02 -10.25
N LEU A 246 22.02 18.57 -9.17
CA LEU A 246 22.77 19.35 -8.19
C LEU A 246 23.25 18.53 -6.99
N PHE A 247 22.60 17.42 -6.67
CA PHE A 247 22.93 16.59 -5.52
C PHE A 247 24.38 16.10 -5.49
N PRO A 248 25.03 15.74 -6.63
CA PRO A 248 26.45 15.36 -6.61
C PRO A 248 27.40 16.42 -6.02
N TYR A 249 27.03 17.71 -6.07
CA TYR A 249 27.83 18.80 -5.51
C TYR A 249 27.83 18.86 -3.97
N THR A 250 26.99 18.05 -3.31
CA THR A 250 26.96 17.93 -1.84
C THR A 250 28.14 17.13 -1.28
N GLY A 251 28.81 16.33 -2.12
CA GLY A 251 29.77 15.32 -1.66
C GLY A 251 29.14 14.08 -1.00
N TRP A 252 27.81 14.04 -0.81
CA TRP A 252 27.12 12.84 -0.34
C TRP A 252 27.12 11.73 -1.39
N SER A 253 26.93 10.50 -0.93
CA SER A 253 26.82 9.34 -1.83
C SER A 253 25.54 9.42 -2.69
N CYS A 254 25.70 9.36 -4.02
CA CYS A 254 24.59 9.28 -4.97
C CYS A 254 23.95 7.88 -5.08
N ARG A 255 24.41 6.89 -4.29
CA ARG A 255 23.94 5.50 -4.38
C ARG A 255 22.42 5.39 -4.26
N TYR A 256 21.85 5.98 -3.21
CA TYR A 256 20.39 5.93 -2.99
C TYR A 256 19.65 6.80 -3.99
N LEU A 257 20.20 7.95 -4.36
CA LEU A 257 19.66 8.80 -5.43
C LEU A 257 19.46 8.00 -6.72
N HIS A 258 20.50 7.32 -7.22
CA HIS A 258 20.40 6.57 -8.48
C HIS A 258 19.40 5.41 -8.37
N GLN A 259 19.43 4.66 -7.26
CA GLN A 259 18.48 3.56 -7.04
C GLN A 259 17.03 4.03 -6.99
N ASN A 260 16.79 5.20 -6.40
CA ASN A 260 15.46 5.79 -6.28
C ASN A 260 15.02 6.43 -7.60
N VAL A 261 15.92 6.98 -8.41
CA VAL A 261 15.61 7.43 -9.77
C VAL A 261 15.12 6.26 -10.63
N TYR A 262 15.78 5.10 -10.60
CA TYR A 262 15.31 3.91 -11.32
C TYR A 262 13.92 3.45 -10.85
N SER A 263 13.70 3.45 -9.54
CA SER A 263 12.38 3.15 -8.98
C SER A 263 11.32 4.18 -9.38
N LEU A 264 11.67 5.47 -9.43
CA LEU A 264 10.76 6.54 -9.80
C LEU A 264 10.36 6.44 -11.28
N ILE A 265 11.29 6.12 -12.18
CA ILE A 265 11.00 5.88 -13.60
C ILE A 265 10.04 4.70 -13.73
N ALA A 266 10.35 3.55 -13.11
CA ALA A 266 9.52 2.36 -13.16
C ALA A 266 8.11 2.60 -12.61
N LYS A 267 8.01 3.27 -11.46
CA LYS A 267 6.73 3.61 -10.82
C LYS A 267 5.93 4.62 -11.63
N THR A 268 6.59 5.58 -12.27
CA THR A 268 5.93 6.55 -13.17
C THR A 268 5.40 5.86 -14.42
N MET A 269 6.21 5.01 -15.06
CA MET A 269 5.74 4.18 -16.18
C MET A 269 4.54 3.32 -15.78
N ARG A 270 4.60 2.69 -14.61
CA ARG A 270 3.47 1.90 -14.12
C ARG A 270 2.21 2.75 -13.96
N LYS A 271 2.28 3.81 -13.15
CA LYS A 271 1.10 4.59 -12.75
C LYS A 271 0.53 5.45 -13.88
N VAL A 272 1.38 6.02 -14.72
CA VAL A 272 0.96 7.01 -15.73
C VAL A 272 0.75 6.36 -17.10
N VAL A 273 1.53 5.33 -17.44
CA VAL A 273 1.47 4.69 -18.78
C VAL A 273 0.65 3.41 -18.75
N THR A 274 0.99 2.45 -17.90
CA THR A 274 0.41 1.08 -17.99
C THR A 274 -0.85 0.87 -17.15
N ASP A 275 -0.95 1.47 -15.97
CA ASP A 275 -2.12 1.33 -15.10
C ASP A 275 -3.42 1.80 -15.75
N PRO A 276 -3.48 2.96 -16.44
CA PRO A 276 -4.71 3.40 -17.11
C PRO A 276 -5.22 2.41 -18.17
N VAL A 277 -4.33 1.63 -18.79
CA VAL A 277 -4.72 0.64 -19.81
C VAL A 277 -4.92 -0.76 -19.25
N THR A 278 -4.37 -1.09 -18.08
CA THR A 278 -4.45 -2.42 -17.44
C THR A 278 -5.44 -2.49 -16.27
N GLU A 279 -5.83 -1.38 -15.67
CA GLU A 279 -6.82 -1.33 -14.59
C GLU A 279 -8.18 -1.96 -14.97
N PRO A 280 -8.73 -1.76 -16.18
CA PRO A 280 -9.96 -2.43 -16.58
C PRO A 280 -9.85 -3.97 -16.58
N LEU A 281 -8.67 -4.50 -16.91
CA LEU A 281 -8.40 -5.94 -16.89
C LEU A 281 -8.39 -6.48 -15.45
N ARG A 282 -7.74 -5.74 -14.54
CA ARG A 282 -7.69 -6.09 -13.12
C ARG A 282 -9.09 -6.11 -12.48
N LYS A 283 -9.91 -5.09 -12.75
CA LYS A 283 -11.29 -5.01 -12.22
C LYS A 283 -12.12 -6.21 -12.64
N GLN A 284 -12.01 -6.65 -13.89
CA GLN A 284 -12.70 -7.85 -14.36
C GLN A 284 -12.20 -9.13 -13.69
N LEU A 285 -10.88 -9.27 -13.53
CA LEU A 285 -10.31 -10.44 -12.85
C LEU A 285 -10.82 -10.54 -11.41
N THR A 286 -10.91 -9.42 -10.69
CA THR A 286 -11.49 -9.37 -9.35
C THR A 286 -12.94 -9.85 -9.36
N VAL A 287 -13.78 -9.36 -10.28
CA VAL A 287 -15.18 -9.81 -10.41
C VAL A 287 -15.29 -11.31 -10.74
N ILE A 288 -14.41 -11.83 -11.60
CA ILE A 288 -14.37 -13.26 -11.93
C ILE A 288 -13.98 -14.07 -10.69
N ASN A 289 -12.95 -13.64 -9.96
CA ASN A 289 -12.49 -14.31 -8.74
C ASN A 289 -13.60 -14.31 -7.66
N GLU A 290 -14.27 -13.18 -7.45
CA GLU A 290 -15.42 -13.07 -6.55
C GLU A 290 -16.56 -14.01 -6.97
N LYS A 291 -16.85 -14.12 -8.27
CA LYS A 291 -17.87 -15.05 -8.79
C LYS A 291 -17.47 -16.52 -8.61
N VAL A 292 -16.20 -16.85 -8.83
CA VAL A 292 -15.67 -18.21 -8.61
C VAL A 292 -15.74 -18.57 -7.14
N GLU A 293 -15.36 -17.65 -6.25
CA GLU A 293 -15.46 -17.83 -4.81
C GLU A 293 -16.92 -17.99 -4.36
N LYS A 294 -17.83 -17.14 -4.86
CA LYS A 294 -19.27 -17.25 -4.60
C LYS A 294 -19.83 -18.60 -5.05
N ASN A 295 -19.52 -19.05 -6.27
CA ASN A 295 -19.95 -20.36 -6.77
C ASN A 295 -19.39 -21.52 -5.93
N TYR A 296 -18.14 -21.41 -5.48
CA TYR A 296 -17.53 -22.39 -4.58
C TYR A 296 -18.27 -22.45 -3.23
N LEU A 297 -18.58 -21.28 -2.64
CA LEU A 297 -19.33 -21.18 -1.38
C LEU A 297 -20.75 -21.74 -1.51
N GLU A 298 -21.49 -21.37 -2.55
CA GLU A 298 -22.85 -21.87 -2.83
C GLU A 298 -22.86 -23.40 -2.97
N ARG A 299 -21.95 -23.95 -3.77
CA ARG A 299 -21.79 -25.40 -3.93
C ARG A 299 -21.49 -26.05 -2.58
N ARG A 300 -20.58 -25.48 -1.81
CA ARG A 300 -20.15 -26.06 -0.54
C ARG A 300 -21.27 -26.05 0.49
N ASN A 301 -22.10 -25.01 0.51
CA ASN A 301 -23.28 -24.93 1.35
C ASN A 301 -24.35 -25.96 0.92
N ALA A 302 -24.56 -26.18 -0.37
CA ALA A 302 -25.46 -27.24 -0.88
C ALA A 302 -24.99 -28.65 -0.46
N GLU A 303 -23.68 -28.94 -0.55
CA GLU A 303 -23.10 -30.20 -0.07
C GLU A 303 -23.32 -30.38 1.45
N LEU A 304 -23.15 -29.32 2.25
CA LEU A 304 -23.38 -29.38 3.69
C LEU A 304 -24.85 -29.57 4.05
N LYS A 305 -25.78 -28.91 3.33
CA LYS A 305 -27.23 -29.10 3.51
C LYS A 305 -27.64 -30.53 3.22
N PHE A 306 -27.16 -31.12 2.12
CA PHE A 306 -27.38 -32.53 1.82
C PHE A 306 -26.84 -33.45 2.92
N LEU A 307 -25.61 -33.22 3.39
CA LEU A 307 -25.02 -34.05 4.44
C LEU A 307 -25.82 -34.01 5.74
N ARG A 308 -26.36 -32.85 6.11
CA ARG A 308 -27.21 -32.74 7.30
C ARG A 308 -28.45 -33.63 7.21
N VAL A 309 -29.17 -33.53 6.09
CA VAL A 309 -30.38 -34.35 5.81
C VAL A 309 -30.02 -35.83 5.75
N ALA A 310 -29.00 -36.18 4.97
CA ALA A 310 -28.59 -37.58 4.77
C ALA A 310 -28.18 -38.23 6.10
N ILE A 311 -27.43 -37.52 6.94
CA ILE A 311 -26.98 -38.05 8.22
C ILE A 311 -28.14 -38.21 9.21
N GLN A 312 -29.14 -37.31 9.22
CA GLN A 312 -30.35 -37.48 10.05
C GLN A 312 -31.18 -38.68 9.59
N VAL A 313 -31.32 -38.89 8.28
CA VAL A 313 -32.00 -40.07 7.71
C VAL A 313 -31.23 -41.35 8.04
N ILE A 314 -29.90 -41.37 7.91
CA ILE A 314 -29.07 -42.53 8.25
C ILE A 314 -29.19 -42.89 9.74
N GLN A 315 -29.26 -41.90 10.64
CA GLN A 315 -29.51 -42.14 12.06
C GLN A 315 -30.86 -42.79 12.31
N PHE A 316 -31.91 -42.28 11.68
CA PHE A 316 -33.25 -42.85 11.80
C PHE A 316 -33.25 -44.33 11.36
N LEU A 317 -32.59 -44.64 10.25
CA LEU A 317 -32.46 -46.01 9.75
C LEU A 317 -31.64 -46.90 10.71
N ASP A 318 -30.54 -46.41 11.28
CA ASP A 318 -29.71 -47.15 12.26
C ASP A 318 -30.46 -47.45 13.56
N GLN A 319 -31.23 -46.48 14.08
CA GLN A 319 -32.04 -46.66 15.28
C GLN A 319 -33.15 -47.69 15.09
N ASN A 320 -33.82 -47.69 13.94
CA ASN A 320 -34.85 -48.68 13.61
C ASN A 320 -34.26 -50.08 13.40
N LYS A 321 -33.06 -50.18 12.79
CA LYS A 321 -32.36 -51.47 12.60
C LYS A 321 -31.99 -52.15 13.91
N LYS A 322 -31.71 -51.38 14.98
CA LYS A 322 -31.33 -51.89 16.30
C LYS A 322 -32.51 -52.19 17.23
N SER A 323 -33.70 -51.65 16.94
CA SER A 323 -34.89 -51.88 17.75
C SER A 323 -35.42 -53.30 17.53
N SER A 324 -35.65 -54.04 18.61
CA SER A 324 -36.26 -55.38 18.57
C SER A 324 -37.69 -55.39 18.00
N ASN A 325 -38.33 -54.20 17.90
CA ASN A 325 -39.62 -53.95 17.24
C ASN A 325 -39.41 -53.13 15.95
N SER A 326 -38.58 -53.61 15.02
CA SER A 326 -38.39 -52.92 13.73
C SER A 326 -39.70 -52.84 12.96
N MET A 327 -40.23 -51.62 12.75
CA MET A 327 -41.39 -51.36 11.90
C MET A 327 -41.06 -51.30 10.41
N LEU A 328 -39.76 -51.27 10.04
CA LEU A 328 -39.30 -51.12 8.66
C LEU A 328 -38.88 -52.46 8.08
N VAL A 329 -39.36 -52.76 6.88
CA VAL A 329 -38.93 -53.90 6.03
C VAL A 329 -37.88 -53.41 5.04
N ASP A 330 -37.01 -54.29 4.51
CA ASP A 330 -35.96 -53.94 3.51
C ASP A 330 -36.47 -53.08 2.34
N LYS A 331 -37.75 -53.25 1.97
CA LYS A 331 -38.43 -52.45 0.94
C LYS A 331 -38.52 -50.96 1.32
N ASP A 332 -38.74 -50.64 2.59
CA ASP A 332 -38.86 -49.27 3.11
C ASP A 332 -37.50 -48.58 3.13
N TYR A 333 -36.42 -49.29 3.46
CA TYR A 333 -35.05 -48.76 3.40
C TYR A 333 -34.66 -48.32 1.99
N LYS A 334 -35.01 -49.13 0.98
CA LYS A 334 -34.76 -48.80 -0.43
C LYS A 334 -35.56 -47.57 -0.86
N GLU A 335 -36.81 -47.45 -0.43
CA GLU A 335 -37.67 -46.33 -0.81
C GLU A 335 -37.22 -45.01 -0.19
N ILE A 336 -36.89 -45.02 1.10
CA ILE A 336 -36.34 -43.86 1.84
C ILE A 336 -35.02 -43.40 1.20
N THR A 337 -34.10 -44.33 0.91
CA THR A 337 -32.82 -43.96 0.29
C THR A 337 -32.93 -43.59 -1.17
N SER A 338 -33.93 -44.10 -1.90
CA SER A 338 -34.29 -43.63 -3.24
C SER A 338 -34.71 -42.15 -3.20
N ARG A 339 -35.60 -41.76 -2.28
CA ARG A 339 -35.96 -40.34 -2.07
C ARG A 339 -34.75 -39.50 -1.70
N LEU A 340 -33.92 -39.96 -0.77
CA LEU A 340 -32.69 -39.26 -0.38
C LEU A 340 -31.71 -39.06 -1.56
N SER A 341 -31.62 -40.06 -2.46
CA SER A 341 -30.75 -39.98 -3.64
C SER A 341 -31.15 -38.87 -4.62
N THR A 342 -32.43 -38.47 -4.63
CA THR A 342 -32.91 -37.36 -5.47
C THR A 342 -32.43 -35.98 -5.02
N LEU A 343 -31.92 -35.88 -3.77
CA LEU A 343 -31.42 -34.64 -3.18
C LEU A 343 -29.91 -34.48 -3.31
N VAL A 344 -29.21 -35.44 -3.93
CA VAL A 344 -27.74 -35.41 -4.08
C VAL A 344 -27.35 -34.26 -5.03
N PRO A 345 -26.54 -33.29 -4.57
CA PRO A 345 -25.98 -32.27 -5.46
C PRO A 345 -25.09 -32.91 -6.54
N HIS A 346 -25.13 -32.43 -7.79
CA HIS A 346 -24.36 -33.00 -8.90
C HIS A 346 -22.84 -33.07 -8.60
N GLN A 347 -22.24 -34.22 -8.91
CA GLN A 347 -20.82 -34.52 -8.62
C GLN A 347 -19.86 -33.80 -9.57
N ASN A 348 -18.65 -33.46 -9.09
CA ASN A 348 -17.49 -33.21 -9.94
C ASN A 348 -16.47 -34.34 -9.78
N ASP A 349 -15.76 -34.63 -10.87
CA ASP A 349 -14.63 -35.55 -11.00
C ASP A 349 -13.42 -35.16 -10.12
N LYS A 350 -13.52 -35.28 -8.79
CA LYS A 350 -12.35 -35.16 -7.90
C LYS A 350 -11.81 -36.54 -7.54
N LYS A 351 -10.51 -36.74 -7.81
CA LYS A 351 -9.73 -37.98 -7.58
C LYS A 351 -9.56 -38.40 -6.11
N LYS A 352 -10.11 -37.69 -5.12
CA LYS A 352 -9.96 -38.02 -3.67
C LYS A 352 -11.33 -38.27 -3.03
N LYS A 353 -11.57 -39.48 -2.53
CA LYS A 353 -12.77 -39.83 -1.74
C LYS A 353 -12.78 -39.05 -0.43
N THR A 354 -13.68 -38.07 -0.32
CA THR A 354 -13.97 -37.30 0.89
C THR A 354 -15.11 -37.96 1.70
N GLY A 355 -15.36 -37.47 2.92
CA GLY A 355 -16.50 -37.93 3.72
C GLY A 355 -17.86 -37.71 3.05
N TYR A 356 -17.97 -36.68 2.20
CA TYR A 356 -19.17 -36.46 1.38
C TYR A 356 -19.36 -37.59 0.37
N ASP A 357 -18.30 -37.97 -0.34
CA ASP A 357 -18.35 -39.02 -1.37
C ASP A 357 -18.74 -40.37 -0.78
N ILE A 358 -18.29 -40.68 0.45
CA ILE A 358 -18.63 -41.92 1.16
C ILE A 358 -20.13 -41.98 1.51
N VAL A 359 -20.71 -40.87 1.99
CA VAL A 359 -22.15 -40.80 2.29
C VAL A 359 -22.98 -40.89 1.02
N VAL A 360 -22.56 -40.21 -0.06
CA VAL A 360 -23.25 -40.29 -1.37
C VAL A 360 -23.16 -41.71 -1.96
N GLU A 361 -21.99 -42.35 -1.90
CA GLU A 361 -21.78 -43.74 -2.35
C GLU A 361 -22.74 -44.70 -1.63
N TYR A 362 -22.87 -44.55 -0.31
CA TYR A 362 -23.83 -45.32 0.49
C TYR A 362 -25.29 -45.11 0.06
N VAL A 363 -25.72 -43.84 -0.06
CA VAL A 363 -27.10 -43.50 -0.44
C VAL A 363 -27.44 -44.07 -1.83
N LEU A 364 -26.52 -43.96 -2.79
CA LEU A 364 -26.72 -44.46 -4.15
C LEU A 364 -26.71 -46.00 -4.25
N LEU A 365 -25.93 -46.68 -3.42
CA LEU A 365 -25.93 -48.15 -3.38
C LEU A 365 -27.20 -48.69 -2.73
N GLN A 366 -27.65 -48.06 -1.63
CA GLN A 366 -28.87 -48.46 -0.92
C GLN A 366 -30.13 -48.18 -1.76
N SER A 367 -30.19 -47.07 -2.49
CA SER A 367 -31.34 -46.74 -3.35
C SER A 367 -31.56 -47.74 -4.49
N LYS A 368 -30.48 -48.33 -5.00
CA LYS A 368 -30.52 -49.41 -6.00
C LYS A 368 -30.97 -50.74 -5.42
N GLY A 369 -31.03 -50.88 -4.10
CA GLY A 369 -31.28 -52.16 -3.40
C GLY A 369 -30.08 -53.10 -3.43
N SER A 370 -28.86 -52.56 -3.54
CA SER A 370 -27.63 -53.37 -3.52
C SER A 370 -27.40 -53.93 -2.12
N LYS A 371 -26.84 -55.13 -2.00
CA LYS A 371 -26.37 -55.64 -0.70
C LYS A 371 -25.19 -54.79 -0.22
N ILE A 372 -25.38 -54.06 0.88
CA ILE A 372 -24.32 -53.27 1.52
C ILE A 372 -23.49 -54.18 2.43
N SER A 373 -22.17 -54.17 2.24
CA SER A 373 -21.26 -54.84 3.16
C SER A 373 -21.25 -54.14 4.52
N ASP A 374 -21.22 -54.89 5.62
CA ASP A 374 -21.13 -54.34 6.99
C ASP A 374 -19.97 -53.35 7.14
N LYS A 375 -18.82 -53.64 6.51
CA LYS A 375 -17.65 -52.73 6.49
C LYS A 375 -17.94 -51.33 5.92
N LEU A 376 -18.78 -51.23 4.90
CA LEU A 376 -19.16 -49.94 4.31
C LEU A 376 -20.16 -49.22 5.22
N TYR A 377 -21.10 -49.96 5.80
CA TYR A 377 -22.09 -49.42 6.74
C TYR A 377 -21.41 -48.81 7.97
N ASP A 378 -20.51 -49.55 8.62
CA ASP A 378 -19.74 -49.07 9.78
C ASP A 378 -18.91 -47.84 9.44
N ARG A 379 -18.27 -47.84 8.25
CA ARG A 379 -17.51 -46.69 7.76
C ARG A 379 -18.38 -45.46 7.57
N VAL A 380 -19.60 -45.61 7.04
CA VAL A 380 -20.54 -44.50 6.83
C VAL A 380 -21.01 -43.93 8.16
N LEU A 381 -21.27 -44.77 9.16
CA LEU A 381 -21.63 -44.32 10.51
C LEU A 381 -20.51 -43.50 11.14
N VAL A 382 -19.27 -43.99 11.11
CA VAL A 382 -18.09 -43.29 11.63
C VAL A 382 -17.87 -41.96 10.90
N VAL A 383 -18.00 -41.94 9.57
CA VAL A 383 -17.86 -40.72 8.77
C VAL A 383 -18.96 -39.71 9.10
N SER A 384 -20.21 -40.16 9.19
CA SER A 384 -21.37 -39.32 9.53
C SER A 384 -21.19 -38.66 10.90
N HIS A 385 -20.74 -39.43 11.89
CA HIS A 385 -20.49 -38.93 13.23
C HIS A 385 -19.41 -37.85 13.24
N ASN A 386 -18.29 -38.11 12.55
CA ASN A 386 -17.21 -37.13 12.42
C ASN A 386 -17.64 -35.85 11.68
N ILE A 387 -18.52 -35.98 10.68
CA ILE A 387 -19.07 -34.84 9.95
C ILE A 387 -19.96 -34.00 10.87
N ILE A 388 -20.85 -34.61 11.66
CA ILE A 388 -21.66 -33.90 12.67
C ILE A 388 -20.74 -33.18 13.64
N ALA A 389 -19.86 -33.90 14.33
CA ALA A 389 -18.99 -33.32 15.36
C ALA A 389 -18.20 -32.11 14.83
N LYS A 390 -17.80 -32.15 13.56
CA LYS A 390 -17.10 -31.04 12.91
C LYS A 390 -18.04 -29.93 12.43
N ARG A 391 -19.21 -30.22 11.85
CA ARG A 391 -20.02 -29.25 11.08
C ARG A 391 -21.23 -28.71 11.82
N SER A 392 -21.77 -29.41 12.82
CA SER A 392 -22.87 -28.89 13.64
C SER A 392 -22.42 -27.85 14.66
N ALA A 393 -21.10 -27.68 14.84
CA ALA A 393 -20.51 -26.80 15.85
C ALA A 393 -21.04 -27.10 17.27
N ILE A 394 -21.30 -28.38 17.57
CA ILE A 394 -21.91 -28.85 18.82
C ILE A 394 -21.11 -28.50 20.08
N TYR A 395 -19.79 -28.26 19.91
CA TYR A 395 -18.90 -27.83 20.99
C TYR A 395 -18.63 -26.33 20.98
N LYS A 396 -19.20 -25.54 20.06
CA LYS A 396 -18.92 -24.09 19.90
C LYS A 396 -19.03 -23.32 21.21
N ASP A 397 -20.14 -23.48 21.93
CA ASP A 397 -20.37 -22.75 23.18
C ASP A 397 -19.40 -23.20 24.29
N HIS A 398 -19.07 -24.49 24.34
CA HIS A 398 -18.15 -25.03 25.33
C HIS A 398 -16.70 -24.60 25.02
N LYS A 399 -16.31 -24.59 23.73
CA LYS A 399 -15.02 -24.09 23.26
C LYS A 399 -14.89 -22.57 23.39
N LYS A 400 -15.97 -21.81 23.23
CA LYS A 400 -15.98 -20.38 23.59
C LYS A 400 -15.75 -20.16 25.08
N LYS A 401 -16.39 -20.96 25.94
CA LYS A 401 -16.18 -20.92 27.39
C LYS A 401 -14.74 -21.27 27.75
N ILE A 402 -14.16 -22.32 27.16
CA ILE A 402 -12.77 -22.71 27.47
C ILE A 402 -11.75 -21.69 26.93
N ALA A 403 -11.97 -21.12 25.75
CA ALA A 403 -11.10 -20.06 25.20
C ALA A 403 -11.10 -18.81 26.10
N LYS A 404 -12.25 -18.45 26.69
CA LYS A 404 -12.35 -17.38 27.68
C LYS A 404 -11.65 -17.75 29.00
N ALA A 405 -11.85 -18.99 29.47
CA ALA A 405 -11.23 -19.50 30.69
C ALA A 405 -9.70 -19.56 30.60
N ILE A 406 -9.13 -19.93 29.46
CA ILE A 406 -7.68 -19.93 29.21
C ILE A 406 -7.12 -18.51 29.24
N LYS A 407 -7.84 -17.53 28.67
CA LYS A 407 -7.46 -16.11 28.73
C LYS A 407 -7.49 -15.55 30.15
N SER A 408 -8.41 -16.03 31.00
CA SER A 408 -8.59 -15.55 32.38
C SER A 408 -7.93 -16.44 33.45
N GLN A 409 -7.29 -17.54 33.05
CA GLN A 409 -6.66 -18.56 33.91
C GLN A 409 -7.57 -19.08 35.05
N LYS A 410 -8.88 -19.21 34.81
CA LYS A 410 -9.84 -19.68 35.83
C LYS A 410 -10.76 -20.75 35.28
N ASN A 411 -11.02 -21.81 36.06
CA ASN A 411 -11.99 -22.87 35.78
C ASN A 411 -11.75 -23.67 34.47
N CYS A 412 -10.50 -23.85 34.03
CA CYS A 412 -10.19 -24.51 32.76
C CYS A 412 -10.48 -26.03 32.78
N SER A 413 -10.09 -26.74 33.85
CA SER A 413 -10.26 -28.20 33.94
C SER A 413 -11.72 -28.65 33.91
N LYS A 414 -12.60 -27.99 34.67
CA LYS A 414 -14.04 -28.30 34.69
C LYS A 414 -14.69 -28.14 33.31
N ILE A 415 -14.38 -27.07 32.59
CA ILE A 415 -14.94 -26.81 31.26
C ILE A 415 -14.37 -27.80 30.21
N ALA A 416 -13.10 -28.22 30.36
CA ALA A 416 -12.51 -29.26 29.52
C ALA A 416 -13.18 -30.63 29.74
N LEU A 417 -13.45 -30.99 31.00
CA LEU A 417 -14.19 -32.20 31.34
C LEU A 417 -15.61 -32.19 30.77
N ASP A 418 -16.31 -31.05 30.82
CA ASP A 418 -17.64 -30.92 30.21
C ASP A 418 -17.62 -31.20 28.70
N ILE A 419 -16.57 -30.78 27.98
CA ILE A 419 -16.42 -31.08 26.54
C ILE A 419 -16.18 -32.58 26.31
N ILE A 420 -15.34 -33.21 27.15
CA ILE A 420 -15.03 -34.65 27.06
C ILE A 420 -16.27 -35.49 27.39
N ASN A 421 -16.99 -35.15 28.44
CA ASN A 421 -18.22 -35.83 28.84
C ASN A 421 -19.29 -35.71 27.75
N LYS A 422 -19.45 -34.52 27.16
CA LYS A 422 -20.36 -34.33 26.04
C LYS A 422 -19.98 -35.16 24.81
N ALA A 423 -18.68 -35.37 24.56
CA ALA A 423 -18.22 -36.24 23.49
C ALA A 423 -18.57 -37.73 23.75
N ASN A 424 -18.49 -38.16 25.02
CA ASN A 424 -18.89 -39.50 25.43
C ASN A 424 -20.41 -39.68 25.35
N GLU A 425 -21.21 -38.72 25.82
CA GLU A 425 -22.68 -38.76 25.68
C GLU A 425 -23.14 -38.88 24.22
N ILE A 426 -22.46 -38.19 23.30
CA ILE A 426 -22.76 -38.30 21.87
C ILE A 426 -22.33 -39.67 21.32
N SER A 427 -21.19 -40.20 21.78
CA SER A 427 -20.72 -41.56 21.46
C SER A 427 -21.72 -42.65 21.90
N ASP A 428 -22.29 -42.51 23.08
CA ASP A 428 -23.25 -43.47 23.64
C ASP A 428 -24.56 -43.50 22.84
N LYS A 429 -24.97 -42.35 22.27
CA LYS A 429 -26.11 -42.28 21.35
C LYS A 429 -25.84 -42.93 19.97
N TRP A 430 -24.59 -43.23 19.64
CA TRP A 430 -24.15 -43.64 18.30
C TRP A 430 -23.20 -44.85 18.33
N SER A 431 -23.78 -46.04 18.53
CA SER A 431 -23.12 -47.34 18.25
C SER A 431 -21.76 -47.55 18.94
N GLY A 432 -21.40 -46.75 19.96
CA GLY A 432 -20.08 -46.81 20.62
C GLY A 432 -18.91 -46.23 19.82
N THR A 433 -19.15 -45.48 18.74
CA THR A 433 -18.05 -44.83 17.98
C THR A 433 -17.83 -43.40 18.47
N SER A 434 -16.64 -43.09 19.00
CA SER A 434 -16.32 -41.75 19.52
C SER A 434 -16.15 -40.72 18.40
N PRO A 435 -16.76 -39.53 18.49
CA PRO A 435 -16.55 -38.47 17.52
C PRO A 435 -15.12 -37.94 17.59
N ARG A 436 -14.52 -37.66 16.44
CA ARG A 436 -13.24 -36.95 16.41
C ARG A 436 -13.43 -35.49 16.83
N VAL A 437 -13.16 -35.21 18.11
CA VAL A 437 -13.10 -33.85 18.64
C VAL A 437 -11.79 -33.18 18.25
N GLN A 438 -11.86 -32.02 17.61
CA GLN A 438 -10.66 -31.24 17.28
C GLN A 438 -9.97 -30.78 18.57
N ASN A 439 -8.65 -30.95 18.64
CA ASN A 439 -7.81 -30.64 19.80
C ASN A 439 -8.11 -31.45 21.08
N LEU A 440 -8.66 -32.66 20.95
CA LEU A 440 -8.98 -33.54 22.09
C LEU A 440 -7.79 -33.75 23.04
N ASN A 441 -6.58 -33.95 22.51
CA ASN A 441 -5.37 -34.15 23.34
C ASN A 441 -5.06 -32.92 24.21
N LEU A 442 -5.29 -31.71 23.68
CA LEU A 442 -5.12 -30.47 24.44
C LEU A 442 -6.22 -30.31 25.49
N LEU A 443 -7.46 -30.67 25.15
CA LEU A 443 -8.57 -30.69 26.13
C LEU A 443 -8.30 -31.68 27.27
N GLN A 444 -7.73 -32.84 26.98
CA GLN A 444 -7.33 -33.83 27.99
C GLN A 444 -6.22 -33.31 28.91
N LYS A 445 -5.22 -32.59 28.38
CA LYS A 445 -4.21 -31.90 29.22
C LYS A 445 -4.85 -30.85 30.12
N VAL A 446 -5.70 -29.99 29.55
CA VAL A 446 -6.40 -28.95 30.31
C VAL A 446 -7.30 -29.54 31.39
N SER A 447 -7.94 -30.70 31.15
CA SER A 447 -8.74 -31.41 32.16
C SER A 447 -7.93 -31.96 33.35
N LYS A 448 -6.61 -32.09 33.21
CA LYS A 448 -5.68 -32.48 34.27
C LYS A 448 -4.98 -31.28 34.92
N ASP A 449 -5.46 -30.06 34.65
CA ASP A 449 -4.86 -28.79 35.06
C ASP A 449 -3.42 -28.55 34.54
N GLU A 450 -3.01 -29.28 33.48
CA GLU A 450 -1.73 -29.10 32.80
C GLU A 450 -1.82 -28.00 31.72
N VAL A 451 -2.00 -26.75 32.15
CA VAL A 451 -2.11 -25.58 31.24
C VAL A 451 -0.74 -25.01 30.92
N ASP A 452 -0.23 -25.30 29.72
CA ASP A 452 1.01 -24.76 29.17
C ASP A 452 0.75 -23.79 27.99
N ASP A 453 1.82 -23.23 27.42
CA ASP A 453 1.71 -22.32 26.27
C ASP A 453 1.08 -22.98 25.02
N SER A 454 1.15 -24.32 24.90
CA SER A 454 0.52 -25.06 23.80
C SER A 454 -1.01 -25.01 23.85
N CYS A 455 -1.58 -24.80 25.05
CA CYS A 455 -3.02 -24.67 25.25
C CYS A 455 -3.60 -23.38 24.67
N LYS A 456 -2.77 -22.38 24.32
CA LYS A 456 -3.20 -21.17 23.58
C LYS A 456 -3.79 -21.50 22.21
N ALA A 457 -3.44 -22.65 21.63
CA ALA A 457 -4.04 -23.12 20.38
C ALA A 457 -5.56 -23.35 20.47
N LEU A 458 -6.11 -23.58 21.68
CA LEU A 458 -7.56 -23.70 21.90
C LEU A 458 -8.30 -22.36 21.75
N ILE A 459 -7.60 -21.22 21.87
CA ILE A 459 -8.16 -19.89 21.63
C ILE A 459 -8.44 -19.69 20.13
N GLY A 460 -7.55 -20.19 19.28
CA GLY A 460 -7.64 -20.14 17.82
C GLY A 460 -8.39 -21.33 17.21
N ASP A 461 -9.11 -22.13 18.00
CA ASP A 461 -9.83 -23.30 17.49
C ASP A 461 -10.93 -22.85 16.50
N ALA A 462 -10.83 -23.34 15.26
CA ALA A 462 -11.72 -22.96 14.17
C ALA A 462 -13.20 -23.29 14.42
N GLU A 463 -13.55 -24.07 15.44
CA GLU A 463 -14.94 -24.31 15.85
C GLU A 463 -15.54 -23.14 16.66
N VAL A 464 -14.72 -22.28 17.28
CA VAL A 464 -15.15 -21.10 18.05
C VAL A 464 -15.88 -20.08 17.17
N SER A 465 -15.39 -19.87 15.95
CA SER A 465 -15.94 -18.94 14.95
C SER A 465 -16.86 -19.60 13.92
N ARG A 466 -16.98 -20.94 13.92
CA ARG A 466 -17.74 -21.67 12.88
C ARG A 466 -19.24 -21.42 12.96
N SER A 467 -19.89 -21.21 11.82
CA SER A 467 -21.34 -21.29 11.67
C SER A 467 -21.76 -22.75 11.43
N PRO A 468 -22.77 -23.29 12.14
CA PRO A 468 -23.27 -24.64 11.90
C PRO A 468 -23.66 -24.82 10.43
N TRP A 469 -23.19 -25.90 9.80
CA TRP A 469 -23.55 -26.31 8.44
C TRP A 469 -23.37 -25.28 7.31
N LEU A 470 -22.61 -24.20 7.55
CA LEU A 470 -22.36 -23.11 6.60
C LEU A 470 -20.87 -22.75 6.52
N VAL A 471 -20.44 -22.20 5.39
CA VAL A 471 -19.05 -21.74 5.16
C VAL A 471 -18.91 -20.21 5.14
N SER A 472 -20.02 -19.45 5.13
CA SER A 472 -20.02 -17.98 5.04
C SER A 472 -20.46 -17.29 6.33
N ASP A 473 -19.94 -16.08 6.57
CA ASP A 473 -20.44 -15.09 7.56
C ASP A 473 -21.68 -14.32 7.06
N ALA A 474 -22.13 -14.58 5.83
CA ALA A 474 -23.29 -13.92 5.26
C ALA A 474 -24.55 -14.20 6.09
N GLN A 475 -25.32 -13.14 6.37
CA GLN A 475 -26.64 -13.13 7.00
C GLN A 475 -27.69 -13.85 6.14
N VAL A 476 -27.42 -15.09 5.73
CA VAL A 476 -28.46 -16.00 5.28
C VAL A 476 -28.99 -16.60 6.57
N GLU A 477 -30.09 -16.04 7.09
CA GLU A 477 -30.83 -16.68 8.17
C GLU A 477 -31.04 -18.15 7.80
N GLU A 478 -30.51 -19.01 8.65
CA GLU A 478 -30.53 -20.44 8.44
C GLU A 478 -31.99 -20.89 8.54
N ASP A 479 -32.64 -21.15 7.41
CA ASP A 479 -34.02 -21.62 7.40
C ASP A 479 -34.05 -23.10 7.85
N HIS A 480 -33.95 -23.31 9.17
CA HIS A 480 -34.01 -24.62 9.82
C HIS A 480 -35.31 -25.38 9.45
N SER A 481 -36.38 -24.65 9.14
CA SER A 481 -37.66 -25.20 8.65
C SER A 481 -37.47 -26.02 7.37
N ASN A 482 -36.57 -25.59 6.49
CA ASN A 482 -36.31 -26.23 5.20
C ASN A 482 -35.57 -27.58 5.33
N VAL A 483 -34.69 -27.74 6.33
CA VAL A 483 -33.97 -29.01 6.55
C VAL A 483 -34.90 -30.07 7.14
N GLU A 484 -35.69 -29.72 8.16
CA GLU A 484 -36.64 -30.65 8.76
C GLU A 484 -37.70 -31.07 7.75
N ALA A 485 -38.22 -30.13 6.95
CA ALA A 485 -39.13 -30.45 5.85
C ALA A 485 -38.52 -31.44 4.85
N LEU A 486 -37.23 -31.30 4.49
CA LEU A 486 -36.54 -32.25 3.62
C LEU A 486 -36.35 -33.64 4.25
N VAL A 487 -36.07 -33.71 5.56
CA VAL A 487 -36.03 -35.00 6.27
C VAL A 487 -37.41 -35.65 6.28
N GLN A 488 -38.46 -34.88 6.59
CA GLN A 488 -39.83 -35.38 6.56
C GLN A 488 -40.28 -35.79 5.14
N PHE A 489 -39.85 -35.08 4.09
CA PHE A 489 -40.04 -35.51 2.70
C PHE A 489 -39.38 -36.86 2.43
N VAL A 490 -38.13 -37.04 2.85
CA VAL A 490 -37.39 -38.28 2.62
C VAL A 490 -37.99 -39.46 3.41
N LEU A 491 -38.46 -39.22 4.64
CA LEU A 491 -39.07 -40.26 5.48
C LEU A 491 -40.52 -40.57 5.08
N ASN A 492 -41.34 -39.54 4.84
CA ASN A 492 -42.81 -39.63 4.78
C ASN A 492 -43.43 -39.19 3.44
N ASN A 493 -42.62 -38.82 2.43
CA ASN A 493 -43.06 -38.47 1.07
C ASN A 493 -43.98 -37.24 0.97
N THR A 494 -43.71 -36.18 1.76
CA THR A 494 -44.41 -34.89 1.69
C THR A 494 -43.80 -33.94 0.65
N SER A 495 -44.58 -33.54 -0.35
CA SER A 495 -44.14 -32.81 -1.56
C SER A 495 -43.26 -31.57 -1.31
N ILE A 496 -42.11 -31.49 -2.00
CA ILE A 496 -41.27 -30.28 -2.09
C ILE A 496 -40.90 -30.05 -3.57
N SER A 497 -41.03 -28.80 -4.04
CA SER A 497 -40.75 -28.34 -5.41
C SER A 497 -39.25 -28.25 -5.70
N LYS A 498 -38.85 -28.63 -6.92
CA LYS A 498 -37.45 -28.71 -7.40
C LYS A 498 -37.08 -27.52 -8.27
N GLU A 499 -35.92 -26.90 -8.03
CA GLU A 499 -35.14 -26.23 -9.07
C GLU A 499 -33.66 -26.05 -8.64
N MET A 500 -32.71 -26.58 -9.42
CA MET A 500 -31.35 -26.02 -9.59
C MET A 500 -30.52 -26.86 -10.58
N GLN A 501 -30.15 -26.28 -11.72
CA GLN A 501 -29.01 -26.69 -12.56
C GLN A 501 -28.32 -25.45 -13.15
N VAL A 502 -26.99 -25.38 -13.09
CA VAL A 502 -26.16 -24.37 -13.81
C VAL A 502 -24.93 -25.04 -14.43
N LYS A 503 -24.62 -24.62 -15.68
CA LYS A 503 -23.60 -25.10 -16.62
C LYS A 503 -22.17 -24.68 -16.26
N THR A 504 -21.19 -25.47 -16.70
CA THR A 504 -19.74 -25.18 -16.68
C THR A 504 -19.22 -24.75 -18.05
N VAL A 505 -18.23 -23.85 -18.07
CA VAL A 505 -17.52 -23.34 -19.25
C VAL A 505 -16.09 -23.89 -19.26
N ALA A 506 -15.57 -24.20 -20.46
CA ALA A 506 -14.26 -24.78 -20.72
C ALA A 506 -13.14 -23.73 -20.87
N VAL A 507 -11.90 -24.16 -20.62
CA VAL A 507 -10.65 -23.38 -20.69
C VAL A 507 -9.99 -23.55 -22.06
N GLN A 508 -9.47 -22.45 -22.62
CA GLN A 508 -8.74 -22.36 -23.88
C GLN A 508 -7.21 -22.36 -23.72
N LYS A 509 -6.55 -22.64 -24.85
CA LYS A 509 -5.13 -22.93 -25.10
C LYS A 509 -4.30 -21.66 -25.30
N GLN A 510 -3.02 -21.70 -24.93
CA GLN A 510 -2.05 -20.60 -25.03
C GLN A 510 -1.76 -20.13 -26.48
N VAL A 511 -1.75 -18.81 -26.65
CA VAL A 511 -1.31 -18.07 -27.85
C VAL A 511 -0.20 -17.09 -27.42
N GLY A 512 0.54 -16.42 -28.31
CA GLY A 512 1.57 -15.44 -27.90
C GLY A 512 1.02 -14.32 -27.00
N TRP A 513 1.85 -13.68 -26.16
CA TRP A 513 1.37 -12.81 -25.06
C TRP A 513 0.43 -11.66 -25.48
N ILE A 514 0.60 -11.08 -26.68
CA ILE A 514 -0.34 -10.07 -27.21
C ILE A 514 -1.68 -10.72 -27.59
N ALA A 515 -1.66 -11.94 -28.12
CA ALA A 515 -2.86 -12.69 -28.43
C ALA A 515 -3.57 -13.18 -27.15
N GLU A 516 -2.83 -13.62 -26.12
CA GLU A 516 -3.39 -13.85 -24.77
C GLU A 516 -4.03 -12.57 -24.21
N LEU A 517 -3.40 -11.42 -24.42
CA LEU A 517 -3.98 -10.14 -24.01
C LEU A 517 -5.26 -9.82 -24.79
N LYS A 518 -5.31 -10.11 -26.11
CA LYS A 518 -6.49 -9.93 -26.96
C LYS A 518 -7.67 -10.81 -26.54
N GLU A 519 -7.44 -11.97 -25.92
CA GLU A 519 -8.49 -12.85 -25.40
C GLU A 519 -9.25 -12.24 -24.22
N HIS A 520 -8.67 -11.27 -23.52
CA HIS A 520 -9.32 -10.61 -22.40
C HIS A 520 -10.30 -9.52 -22.86
N PRO A 521 -11.54 -9.50 -22.34
CA PRO A 521 -12.44 -8.38 -22.55
C PRO A 521 -11.82 -7.09 -21.96
N ASN A 522 -12.10 -5.93 -22.55
CA ASN A 522 -11.50 -4.63 -22.16
C ASN A 522 -9.98 -4.49 -22.36
N SER A 523 -9.32 -5.39 -23.08
CA SER A 523 -7.87 -5.30 -23.39
C SER A 523 -7.49 -4.34 -24.50
N LYS A 524 -8.46 -3.74 -25.22
CA LYS A 524 -8.23 -2.94 -26.44
C LYS A 524 -7.12 -1.89 -26.28
N ASN A 525 -7.13 -1.13 -25.18
CA ASN A 525 -6.15 -0.09 -24.93
C ASN A 525 -4.77 -0.65 -24.56
N ALA A 526 -4.72 -1.75 -23.81
CA ALA A 526 -3.47 -2.42 -23.46
C ALA A 526 -2.83 -3.08 -24.70
N VAL A 527 -3.63 -3.66 -25.58
CA VAL A 527 -3.19 -4.20 -26.87
C VAL A 527 -2.67 -3.09 -27.78
N ALA A 528 -3.39 -1.97 -27.90
CA ALA A 528 -2.96 -0.82 -28.69
C ALA A 528 -1.62 -0.26 -28.19
N LEU A 529 -1.44 -0.15 -26.87
CA LEU A 529 -0.16 0.26 -26.28
C LEU A 529 0.94 -0.76 -26.59
N ALA A 530 0.67 -2.06 -26.41
CA ALA A 530 1.61 -3.14 -26.68
C ALA A 530 2.10 -3.18 -28.15
N GLU A 531 1.20 -2.97 -29.10
CA GLU A 531 1.53 -2.91 -30.53
C GLU A 531 2.34 -1.65 -30.88
N ARG A 532 2.14 -0.53 -30.16
CA ARG A 532 2.88 0.73 -30.34
C ARG A 532 4.29 0.72 -29.76
N ILE A 533 4.64 -0.19 -28.83
CA ILE A 533 5.94 -0.18 -28.11
C ILE A 533 7.13 -0.12 -29.07
N LYS A 534 7.12 -0.93 -30.14
CA LYS A 534 8.25 -1.05 -31.07
C LYS A 534 8.55 0.28 -31.79
N SER A 535 7.52 1.09 -32.06
CA SER A 535 7.64 2.36 -32.77
C SER A 535 7.83 3.57 -31.84
N LEU A 536 8.01 3.37 -30.52
CA LEU A 536 8.26 4.48 -29.60
C LEU A 536 9.67 5.06 -29.79
N ASN A 537 9.76 6.38 -29.71
CA ASN A 537 11.00 7.16 -29.54
C ASN A 537 10.97 7.85 -28.15
N VAL A 538 12.01 8.60 -27.81
CA VAL A 538 12.13 9.25 -26.48
C VAL A 538 11.05 10.31 -26.27
N GLU A 539 10.72 11.09 -27.31
CA GLU A 539 9.68 12.11 -27.28
C GLU A 539 8.31 11.51 -26.95
N ASN A 540 7.96 10.41 -27.62
CA ASN A 540 6.71 9.70 -27.39
C ASN A 540 6.66 9.09 -25.99
N VAL A 541 7.79 8.62 -25.45
CA VAL A 541 7.85 8.12 -24.07
C VAL A 541 7.67 9.26 -23.07
N ALA A 542 8.30 10.42 -23.30
CA ALA A 542 8.14 11.61 -22.48
C ALA A 542 6.67 12.08 -22.43
N GLU A 543 6.01 12.12 -23.59
CA GLU A 543 4.58 12.41 -23.72
C GLU A 543 3.72 11.40 -22.94
N LEU A 544 3.97 10.10 -23.13
CA LEU A 544 3.24 9.04 -22.41
C LEU A 544 3.41 9.15 -20.89
N MET A 545 4.62 9.46 -20.42
CA MET A 545 4.92 9.66 -18.99
C MET A 545 4.44 11.00 -18.46
N LYS A 546 3.98 11.92 -19.32
CA LYS A 546 3.62 13.30 -18.99
C LYS A 546 4.78 14.07 -18.33
N ILE A 547 5.98 13.89 -18.87
CA ILE A 547 7.21 14.55 -18.43
C ILE A 547 7.73 15.39 -19.59
N ASN A 548 8.09 16.65 -19.32
CA ASN A 548 8.80 17.44 -20.33
C ASN A 548 10.14 16.78 -20.65
N LYS A 549 10.46 16.64 -21.94
CA LYS A 549 11.66 15.95 -22.42
C LYS A 549 12.95 16.37 -21.69
N PRO A 550 13.25 17.67 -21.47
CA PRO A 550 14.48 18.07 -20.78
C PRO A 550 14.61 17.50 -19.36
N TYR A 551 13.49 17.30 -18.65
CA TYR A 551 13.51 16.67 -17.34
C TYR A 551 13.71 15.16 -17.45
N LEU A 552 13.04 14.51 -18.41
CA LEU A 552 13.26 13.09 -18.67
C LEU A 552 14.73 12.81 -19.03
N ASP A 553 15.35 13.63 -19.86
CA ASP A 553 16.76 13.49 -20.26
C ASP A 553 17.70 13.50 -19.04
N VAL A 554 17.41 14.33 -18.02
CA VAL A 554 18.19 14.32 -16.76
C VAL A 554 18.00 13.02 -15.97
N LEU A 555 16.78 12.50 -15.89
CA LEU A 555 16.52 11.21 -15.24
C LEU A 555 17.24 10.06 -15.98
N LEU A 556 17.20 10.07 -17.30
CA LEU A 556 17.85 9.08 -18.15
C LEU A 556 19.38 9.20 -18.13
N GLY A 557 19.91 10.41 -17.95
CA GLY A 557 21.35 10.63 -17.75
C GLY A 557 21.92 9.88 -16.54
N VAL A 558 21.11 9.60 -15.51
CA VAL A 558 21.49 8.76 -14.36
C VAL A 558 21.61 7.28 -14.73
N VAL A 559 20.93 6.83 -15.79
CA VAL A 559 21.01 5.45 -16.29
C VAL A 559 22.31 5.25 -17.07
N GLY A 560 22.79 6.28 -17.78
CA GLY A 560 24.12 6.29 -18.39
C GLY A 560 24.33 5.28 -19.53
N ASP A 561 23.26 4.85 -20.21
CA ASP A 561 23.29 3.78 -21.22
C ASP A 561 22.84 4.28 -22.60
N GLU A 562 23.57 3.91 -23.66
CA GLU A 562 23.24 4.27 -25.05
C GLU A 562 21.95 3.59 -25.54
N HIS A 563 21.52 2.49 -24.90
CA HIS A 563 20.31 1.73 -25.22
C HIS A 563 19.13 2.02 -24.29
N VAL A 564 19.12 3.19 -23.61
CA VAL A 564 18.04 3.57 -22.69
C VAL A 564 16.65 3.46 -23.32
N LEU A 565 16.49 3.85 -24.59
CA LEU A 565 15.18 3.76 -25.25
C LEU A 565 14.66 2.31 -25.32
N ASP A 566 15.54 1.34 -25.61
CA ASP A 566 15.16 -0.07 -25.66
C ASP A 566 14.82 -0.60 -24.26
N LYS A 567 15.59 -0.20 -23.23
CA LYS A 567 15.26 -0.50 -21.83
C LYS A 567 13.88 0.04 -21.44
N LEU A 568 13.55 1.29 -21.79
CA LEU A 568 12.23 1.89 -21.54
C LEU A 568 11.11 1.13 -22.26
N LYS A 569 11.32 0.68 -23.49
CA LYS A 569 10.37 -0.17 -24.23
C LYS A 569 10.15 -1.51 -23.53
N THR A 570 11.24 -2.17 -23.13
CA THR A 570 11.20 -3.44 -22.38
C THR A 570 10.47 -3.27 -21.04
N MET A 571 10.65 -2.15 -20.33
CA MET A 571 9.92 -1.87 -19.10
C MET A 571 8.40 -1.80 -19.33
N ILE A 572 7.96 -1.09 -20.36
CA ILE A 572 6.52 -1.02 -20.70
C ILE A 572 6.00 -2.43 -21.00
N GLU A 573 6.75 -3.24 -21.74
CA GLU A 573 6.39 -4.63 -22.03
C GLU A 573 6.28 -5.50 -20.76
N VAL A 574 7.25 -5.43 -19.87
CA VAL A 574 7.26 -6.14 -18.57
C VAL A 574 6.05 -5.73 -17.73
N LEU A 575 5.77 -4.43 -17.64
CA LEU A 575 4.65 -3.90 -16.86
C LEU A 575 3.29 -4.32 -17.43
N ILE A 576 3.14 -4.34 -18.76
CA ILE A 576 1.91 -4.84 -19.40
C ILE A 576 1.77 -6.35 -19.19
N LYS A 577 2.83 -7.16 -19.35
CA LYS A 577 2.78 -8.61 -19.12
C LYS A 577 2.45 -8.94 -17.66
N GLY A 578 3.05 -8.20 -16.74
CA GLY A 578 2.86 -8.35 -15.30
C GLY A 578 1.60 -7.68 -14.74
N TRP A 579 0.60 -7.34 -15.56
CA TRP A 579 -0.59 -6.59 -15.14
C TRP A 579 -1.37 -7.21 -13.97
N ARG A 580 -1.24 -8.53 -13.76
CA ARG A 580 -1.86 -9.29 -12.66
C ARG A 580 -1.17 -9.10 -11.32
N ASP A 581 0.15 -8.90 -11.30
CA ASP A 581 0.95 -8.60 -10.11
C ASP A 581 1.82 -7.38 -10.39
N THR A 582 1.23 -6.21 -10.16
CA THR A 582 1.84 -4.92 -10.45
C THR A 582 3.04 -4.60 -9.58
N ASN A 583 3.20 -5.26 -8.43
CA ASN A 583 4.35 -5.04 -7.54
C ASN A 583 5.55 -5.85 -8.03
N SER A 584 5.34 -7.12 -8.37
CA SER A 584 6.40 -7.93 -9.00
C SER A 584 6.86 -7.30 -10.32
N ALA A 585 5.91 -6.84 -11.14
CA ALA A 585 6.20 -6.20 -12.42
C ALA A 585 6.99 -4.90 -12.27
N GLU A 586 6.69 -4.06 -11.26
CA GLU A 586 7.47 -2.84 -10.98
C GLU A 586 8.91 -3.16 -10.59
N VAL A 587 9.11 -4.20 -9.76
CA VAL A 587 10.46 -4.65 -9.35
C VAL A 587 11.26 -5.16 -10.55
N GLU A 588 10.63 -5.95 -11.42
CA GLU A 588 11.25 -6.45 -12.65
C GLU A 588 11.58 -5.30 -13.60
N ALA A 589 10.65 -4.38 -13.85
CA ALA A 589 10.87 -3.20 -14.69
C ALA A 589 12.00 -2.32 -14.14
N LYS A 590 12.11 -2.13 -12.83
CA LYS A 590 13.25 -1.43 -12.20
C LYS A 590 14.57 -2.11 -12.54
N ASN A 591 14.61 -3.44 -12.54
CA ASN A 591 15.85 -4.18 -12.81
C ASN A 591 16.28 -4.11 -14.28
N VAL A 592 15.38 -3.78 -15.22
CA VAL A 592 15.73 -3.51 -16.63
C VAL A 592 16.63 -2.27 -16.77
N LEU A 593 16.52 -1.31 -15.85
CA LEU A 593 17.33 -0.08 -15.87
C LEU A 593 18.72 -0.24 -15.23
N LYS A 594 18.92 -1.27 -14.41
CA LYS A 594 20.23 -1.61 -13.85
C LYS A 594 21.08 -2.32 -14.90
#